data_AF-A0A6J4SP70-F1
#
_entry.id   AF-A0A6J4SP70-F1
#
_cell.length_a   1.000
_cell.length_b   1.000
_cell.length_c   1.000
_cell.angle_alpha   90.00
_cell.angle_beta   90.00
_cell.angle_gamma   90.00
#
_symmetry.space_group_name_H-M   'P 1'
#
loop_
_entity.id
_entity.type
_entity.pdbx_description
1 polymer ?
#
loop_
_entity_poly.entity_id
_entity_poly.type
_entity_poly.pdbx_seq_one_letter_code
_entity_poly.pdbx_strand_id
1 'polypeptide(L)'
;GFGSLGLMTSILMTPDGKTVEAEAAHGTVTRHFRMHQQGKATSTNPIASIFAWTGGLKHRGKFDNTPEVTRFAETLERVCVETVEQGQMTKDLAILIGPDQSWMTTEQFFEAIRANLEKAMAQAA
;
A
#
# COMPACT_ATOMS: atom_id res chain seq x y z
N GLY A 1 11.91 6.84 14.68
CA GLY A 1 11.60 6.40 13.31
C GLY A 1 10.10 6.34 13.15
N PHE A 2 9.56 6.69 11.99
CA PHE A 2 8.11 6.80 11.70
C PHE A 2 7.34 5.44 11.65
N GLY A 3 7.87 4.38 12.28
CA GLY A 3 7.25 3.05 12.29
C GLY A 3 7.95 2.05 11.36
N SER A 4 7.22 1.49 10.39
CA SER A 4 7.67 0.43 9.47
C SER A 4 8.25 0.99 8.15
N LEU A 5 9.25 0.29 7.58
CA LEU A 5 9.78 0.60 6.24
C LEU A 5 8.70 0.51 5.15
N GLY A 6 7.63 -0.26 5.38
CA GLY A 6 6.47 -0.36 4.48
C GLY A 6 5.57 0.86 4.43
N LEU A 7 5.89 1.93 5.17
CA LEU A 7 5.11 3.17 5.24
C LEU A 7 5.79 4.37 4.54
N MET A 8 6.85 4.13 3.77
CA MET A 8 7.56 5.18 3.02
C MET A 8 7.35 5.04 1.52
N THR A 9 7.02 6.18 0.89
CA THR A 9 6.93 6.33 -0.56
C THR A 9 8.22 6.95 -1.10
N SER A 10 8.72 6.43 -2.22
CA SER A 10 9.81 7.03 -2.99
C SER A 10 9.26 7.51 -4.32
N ILE A 11 9.43 8.81 -4.61
CA ILE A 11 9.00 9.44 -5.86
C ILE A 11 10.18 10.25 -6.39
N LEU A 12 10.69 9.85 -7.55
CA LEU A 12 11.70 10.57 -8.31
C LEU A 12 11.01 11.39 -9.42
N MET A 13 11.32 12.67 -9.51
CA MET A 13 10.76 13.58 -10.53
C MET A 13 11.89 14.23 -11.32
N THR A 14 11.77 14.28 -12.65
CA THR A 14 12.71 15.02 -13.49
C THR A 14 12.59 16.53 -13.31
N PRO A 15 13.64 17.32 -13.59
CA PRO A 15 13.59 18.78 -13.43
C PRO A 15 12.51 19.49 -14.26
N ASP A 16 12.09 18.89 -15.38
CA ASP A 16 11.02 19.41 -16.23
C ASP A 16 9.60 19.08 -15.72
N GLY A 17 9.50 18.29 -14.65
CA GLY A 17 8.24 17.85 -14.03
C GLY A 17 7.41 16.89 -14.90
N LYS A 18 7.93 16.41 -16.03
CA LYS A 18 7.19 15.59 -17.01
C LYS A 18 7.34 14.09 -16.83
N THR A 19 8.39 13.67 -16.13
CA THR A 19 8.66 12.26 -15.90
C THR A 19 8.74 12.02 -14.41
N VAL A 20 8.03 10.98 -13.97
CA VAL A 20 8.02 10.52 -12.58
C VAL A 20 8.26 9.02 -12.54
N GLU A 21 9.09 8.61 -11.60
CA GLU A 21 9.29 7.22 -11.20
C GLU A 21 8.83 7.09 -9.75
N ALA A 22 8.06 6.05 -9.46
CA ALA A 22 7.49 5.81 -8.15
C ALA A 22 7.77 4.35 -7.75
N GLU A 23 8.40 4.17 -6.60
CA GLU A 23 8.83 2.86 -6.09
C GLU A 23 8.51 2.71 -4.60
N ALA A 24 8.52 1.46 -4.15
CA ALA A 24 8.50 1.17 -2.72
C ALA A 24 9.90 1.43 -2.14
N ALA A 25 9.99 2.17 -1.04
CA ALA A 25 11.28 2.54 -0.44
C ALA A 25 12.03 1.38 0.25
N HIS A 26 11.50 0.15 0.20
CA HIS A 26 12.09 -1.04 0.81
C HIS A 26 12.63 -2.00 -0.25
N GLY A 27 13.64 -2.81 0.12
CA GLY A 27 14.15 -3.88 -0.74
C GLY A 27 13.17 -5.05 -0.92
N THR A 28 13.62 -6.12 -1.56
CA THR A 28 12.78 -7.26 -2.00
C THR A 28 12.28 -8.21 -0.90
N VAL A 29 12.52 -7.89 0.38
CA VAL A 29 12.05 -8.66 1.55
C VAL A 29 12.42 -10.15 1.45
N THR A 30 13.67 -10.45 1.10
CA THR A 30 14.18 -11.81 0.79
C THR A 30 13.84 -12.87 1.84
N ARG A 31 13.80 -12.50 3.12
CA ARG A 31 13.42 -13.42 4.21
C ARG A 31 11.99 -13.94 4.04
N HIS A 32 11.03 -13.07 3.76
CA HIS A 32 9.64 -13.49 3.52
C HIS A 32 9.54 -14.27 2.21
N PHE A 33 10.29 -13.88 1.18
CA PHE A 33 10.34 -14.65 -0.07
C PHE A 33 10.80 -16.11 0.14
N ARG A 34 11.84 -16.34 0.96
CA ARG A 34 12.27 -17.71 1.31
C ARG A 34 11.22 -18.50 2.09
N MET A 35 10.43 -17.84 2.94
CA MET A 35 9.31 -18.49 3.64
C MET A 35 8.19 -18.87 2.66
N HIS A 36 7.84 -17.97 1.74
CA HIS A 36 6.88 -18.23 0.68
C HIS A 36 7.30 -19.42 -0.21
N GLN A 37 8.58 -19.51 -0.60
CA GLN A 37 9.11 -20.66 -1.34
C GLN A 37 8.94 -22.00 -0.61
N GLN A 38 8.83 -21.99 0.71
CA GLN A 38 8.58 -23.17 1.54
C GLN A 38 7.08 -23.43 1.79
N GLY A 39 6.18 -22.69 1.13
CA GLY A 39 4.73 -22.78 1.35
C GLY A 39 4.26 -22.20 2.69
N LYS A 40 5.11 -21.42 3.39
CA LYS A 40 4.73 -20.80 4.67
C LYS A 40 4.02 -19.48 4.43
N ALA A 41 2.99 -19.23 5.22
CA ALA A 41 2.32 -17.93 5.25
C ALA A 41 3.31 -16.82 5.63
N THR A 42 3.15 -15.64 5.00
CA THR A 42 3.98 -14.46 5.25
C THR A 42 3.10 -13.28 5.66
N SER A 43 3.70 -12.22 6.22
CA SER A 43 3.02 -10.98 6.54
C SER A 43 3.90 -9.81 6.14
N THR A 44 4.06 -9.66 4.82
CA THR A 44 4.77 -8.54 4.19
C THR A 44 3.78 -7.39 4.03
N ASN A 45 4.13 -6.21 4.51
CA ASN A 45 3.33 -5.01 4.33
C ASN A 45 3.35 -4.55 2.86
N PRO A 46 2.20 -4.54 2.16
CA PRO A 46 2.14 -4.13 0.77
C PRO A 46 1.91 -2.62 0.55
N ILE A 47 1.72 -1.83 1.62
CA ILE A 47 1.28 -0.43 1.52
C ILE A 47 2.24 0.40 0.67
N ALA A 48 3.55 0.33 0.91
CA ALA A 48 4.54 1.05 0.10
C ALA A 48 4.47 0.67 -1.39
N SER A 49 4.26 -0.61 -1.72
CA SER A 49 4.10 -1.05 -3.12
C SER A 49 2.78 -0.58 -3.74
N ILE A 50 1.69 -0.54 -2.96
CA ILE A 50 0.42 0.04 -3.41
C ILE A 50 0.60 1.54 -3.66
N PHE A 51 1.30 2.24 -2.77
CA PHE A 51 1.50 3.68 -2.86
C PHE A 51 2.43 4.07 -4.02
N ALA A 52 3.34 3.18 -4.43
CA ALA A 52 4.10 3.35 -5.66
C ALA A 52 3.17 3.36 -6.89
N TRP A 53 2.22 2.41 -6.96
CA TRP A 53 1.22 2.38 -8.03
C TRP A 53 0.31 3.62 -8.02
N THR A 54 -0.26 3.98 -6.87
CA THR A 54 -1.14 5.14 -6.77
C THR A 54 -0.40 6.45 -7.02
N GLY A 55 0.88 6.55 -6.63
CA GLY A 55 1.77 7.66 -6.98
C GLY A 55 1.87 7.85 -8.50
N GLY A 56 2.16 6.76 -9.23
CA GLY A 56 2.19 6.77 -10.69
C GLY A 56 0.83 7.13 -11.33
N LEU A 57 -0.26 6.53 -10.84
CA LEU A 57 -1.61 6.81 -11.33
C LEU A 57 -2.04 8.26 -11.09
N LYS A 58 -1.75 8.84 -9.92
CA LYS A 58 -2.02 10.26 -9.64
C LYS A 58 -1.29 11.17 -10.61
N HIS A 59 -0.02 10.87 -10.92
CA HIS A 59 0.74 11.65 -11.88
C HIS A 59 0.18 11.52 -13.30
N ARG A 60 -0.09 10.29 -13.76
CA ARG A 60 -0.71 10.04 -15.07
C ARG A 60 -2.06 10.74 -15.21
N GLY A 61 -2.91 10.64 -14.19
CA GLY A 61 -4.23 11.25 -14.14
C GLY A 61 -4.19 12.77 -14.31
N LYS A 62 -3.24 13.43 -13.64
CA LYS A 62 -2.99 14.87 -13.79
C LYS A 62 -2.52 15.24 -15.20
N PHE A 63 -1.63 14.44 -15.79
CA PHE A 63 -1.11 14.72 -17.13
C PHE A 63 -2.17 14.55 -18.23
N ASP A 64 -3.03 13.55 -18.10
CA ASP A 64 -4.06 13.25 -19.10
C ASP A 64 -5.38 13.99 -18.87
N ASN A 65 -5.48 14.77 -17.78
CA ASN A 65 -6.72 15.37 -17.30
C ASN A 65 -7.84 14.32 -17.10
N THR A 66 -7.51 13.20 -16.48
CA THR A 66 -8.44 12.10 -16.14
C THR A 66 -8.68 12.07 -14.62
N PRO A 67 -9.55 12.96 -14.09
CA PRO A 67 -9.77 13.10 -12.65
C PRO A 67 -10.28 11.82 -11.98
N GLU A 68 -10.96 10.93 -12.72
CA GLU A 68 -11.40 9.62 -12.26
C GLU A 68 -10.22 8.70 -11.89
N VAL A 69 -9.11 8.77 -12.62
CA VAL A 69 -7.89 8.00 -12.33
C VAL A 69 -7.24 8.51 -11.05
N THR A 70 -7.16 9.83 -10.89
CA THR A 70 -6.66 10.46 -9.66
C THR A 70 -7.54 10.10 -8.47
N ARG A 71 -8.87 10.18 -8.61
CA ARG A 71 -9.83 9.83 -7.55
C ARG A 71 -9.74 8.36 -7.14
N PHE A 72 -9.56 7.45 -8.10
CA PHE A 72 -9.33 6.03 -7.80
C PHE A 72 -8.08 5.85 -6.95
N ALA A 73 -6.97 6.47 -7.33
CA ALA A 73 -5.70 6.36 -6.62
C ALA A 73 -5.77 6.93 -5.20
N GLU A 74 -6.40 8.09 -5.02
CA GLU A 74 -6.64 8.70 -3.70
C GLU A 74 -7.58 7.84 -2.83
N THR A 75 -8.60 7.24 -3.44
CA THR A 75 -9.52 6.33 -2.73
C THR A 75 -8.77 5.09 -2.24
N LEU A 76 -7.91 4.50 -3.06
CA LEU A 76 -7.11 3.35 -2.67
C LEU A 76 -6.13 3.66 -1.53
N GLU A 77 -5.45 4.82 -1.58
CA GLU A 77 -4.57 5.25 -0.47
C GLU A 77 -5.35 5.44 0.83
N ARG A 78 -6.51 6.11 0.77
CA ARG A 78 -7.40 6.29 1.92
C ARG A 78 -7.86 4.95 2.50
N VAL A 79 -8.28 4.01 1.65
CA VAL A 79 -8.71 2.67 2.08
C VAL A 79 -7.59 1.92 2.79
N CYS A 80 -6.34 2.03 2.33
CA CYS A 80 -5.21 1.40 3.01
C CYS A 80 -5.02 1.95 4.43
N VAL A 81 -5.11 3.28 4.60
CA VAL A 81 -5.01 3.93 5.92
C VAL A 81 -6.17 3.51 6.82
N GLU A 82 -7.41 3.64 6.35
CA GLU A 82 -8.61 3.28 7.11
C GLU A 82 -8.60 1.80 7.53
N THR A 83 -8.10 0.90 6.67
CA THR A 83 -7.99 -0.54 7.00
C THR A 83 -7.06 -0.76 8.19
N VAL A 84 -5.90 -0.07 8.22
CA VAL A 84 -4.95 -0.14 9.35
C VAL A 84 -5.55 0.49 10.61
N GLU A 85 -6.19 1.64 10.51
CA GLU A 85 -6.83 2.33 11.64
C GLU A 85 -7.98 1.51 12.27
N GLN A 86 -8.61 0.64 11.48
CA GLN A 86 -9.62 -0.32 11.95
C GLN A 86 -9.02 -1.58 12.60
N GLY A 87 -7.69 -1.63 12.78
CA GLY A 87 -6.98 -2.73 13.43
C GLY A 87 -6.59 -3.88 12.51
N GLN A 88 -6.93 -3.81 11.22
CA GLN A 88 -6.54 -4.80 10.22
C GLN A 88 -5.17 -4.43 9.66
N MET A 89 -4.12 -5.14 10.05
CA MET A 89 -2.76 -4.77 9.66
C MET A 89 -1.81 -5.96 9.60
N THR A 90 -0.69 -5.77 8.90
CA THR A 90 0.39 -6.76 8.84
C THR A 90 1.23 -6.77 10.12
N LYS A 91 2.01 -7.83 10.29
CA LYS A 91 2.77 -8.14 11.51
C LYS A 91 3.76 -7.04 11.89
N ASP A 92 4.41 -6.42 10.91
CA ASP A 92 5.32 -5.31 11.11
C ASP A 92 4.66 -4.11 11.76
N LEU A 93 3.39 -3.81 11.44
CA LEU A 93 2.63 -2.72 12.04
C LEU A 93 2.11 -3.10 13.43
N ALA A 94 1.59 -4.32 13.59
CA ALA A 94 1.07 -4.79 14.86
C ALA A 94 2.13 -4.77 15.98
N ILE A 95 3.37 -5.16 15.66
CA ILE A 95 4.50 -5.13 16.61
C ILE A 95 4.80 -3.71 17.14
N LEU A 96 4.48 -2.66 16.36
CA LEU A 96 4.65 -1.27 16.80
C LEU A 96 3.59 -0.82 17.81
N ILE A 97 2.43 -1.47 17.81
CA ILE A 97 1.32 -1.17 18.72
C ILE A 97 1.52 -1.89 20.05
N GLY A 98 1.81 -3.20 20.02
CA GLY A 98 2.03 -3.98 21.23
C GLY A 98 2.01 -5.50 20.98
N PRO A 99 2.41 -6.30 21.98
CA PRO A 99 2.52 -7.75 21.85
C PRO A 99 1.18 -8.46 21.63
N ASP A 100 0.08 -7.86 22.10
CA ASP A 100 -1.27 -8.45 22.05
C ASP A 100 -2.04 -8.06 20.78
N GLN A 101 -1.48 -7.18 19.93
CA GLN A 101 -2.14 -6.75 18.70
C GLN A 101 -2.14 -7.89 17.67
N SER A 102 -3.33 -8.30 17.23
CA SER A 102 -3.48 -9.27 16.15
C SER A 102 -2.98 -8.72 14.82
N TRP A 103 -2.48 -9.61 13.96
CA TRP A 103 -2.00 -9.28 12.63
C TRP A 103 -2.50 -10.26 11.58
N MET A 104 -2.44 -9.85 10.32
CA MET A 104 -2.91 -10.59 9.15
C MET A 104 -1.76 -11.08 8.28
N THR A 105 -1.93 -12.20 7.59
CA THR A 105 -1.01 -12.58 6.50
C THR A 105 -1.09 -11.56 5.37
N THR A 106 -0.09 -11.57 4.48
CA THR A 106 -0.05 -10.71 3.30
C THR A 106 -1.35 -10.83 2.50
N GLU A 107 -1.82 -12.05 2.27
CA GLU A 107 -3.03 -12.36 1.49
C GLU A 107 -4.30 -11.88 2.19
N GLN A 108 -4.41 -12.10 3.51
CA GLN A 108 -5.55 -11.63 4.30
C GLN A 108 -5.67 -10.10 4.29
N PHE A 109 -4.54 -9.41 4.42
CA PHE A 109 -4.51 -7.94 4.42
C PHE A 109 -4.83 -7.38 3.02
N PHE A 110 -4.33 -8.00 1.95
CA PHE A 110 -4.71 -7.64 0.58
C PHE A 110 -6.22 -7.81 0.33
N GLU A 111 -6.79 -8.92 0.83
CA GLU A 111 -8.21 -9.19 0.69
C GLU A 111 -9.07 -8.18 1.46
N ALA A 112 -8.63 -7.77 2.66
CA ALA A 112 -9.27 -6.70 3.41
C ALA A 112 -9.28 -5.37 2.65
N ILE A 113 -8.12 -4.97 2.08
CA ILE A 113 -8.01 -3.77 1.25
C ILE A 113 -8.94 -3.86 0.03
N ARG A 114 -8.94 -5.01 -0.68
CA ARG A 114 -9.80 -5.22 -1.86
C ARG A 114 -11.28 -5.05 -1.50
N ALA A 115 -11.74 -5.71 -0.46
CA ALA A 115 -13.14 -5.63 -0.03
C ALA A 115 -13.54 -4.21 0.41
N ASN A 116 -12.65 -3.49 1.08
CA ASN A 116 -12.90 -2.11 1.49
C ASN A 116 -12.87 -1.14 0.30
N LEU A 117 -12.00 -1.37 -0.68
CA LEU A 117 -11.96 -0.62 -1.93
C LEU A 117 -13.25 -0.79 -2.74
N GLU A 118 -13.73 -2.01 -2.90
CA GLU A 118 -14.98 -2.29 -3.61
C GLU A 118 -16.17 -1.55 -2.99
N LYS A 119 -16.27 -1.57 -1.66
CA LYS A 119 -17.29 -0.79 -0.93
C LYS A 119 -17.16 0.71 -1.16
N ALA A 120 -15.95 1.25 -1.04
CA ALA A 120 -15.67 2.68 -1.21
C ALA A 120 -15.97 3.15 -2.65
N MET A 121 -15.63 2.34 -3.65
CA MET A 121 -15.89 2.64 -5.06
C MET A 121 -17.38 2.53 -5.40
N ALA A 122 -18.12 1.58 -4.81
CA ALA A 122 -19.56 1.45 -5.00
C ALA A 122 -20.37 2.62 -4.42
N GLN A 123 -19.91 3.22 -3.32
CA GLN A 123 -20.53 4.42 -2.72
C GLN A 123 -20.21 5.71 -3.47
N ALA A 124 -19.17 5.69 -4.31
CA ALA A 124 -18.70 6.83 -5.07
C ALA A 124 -19.34 6.97 -6.47
N ALA A 125 -20.04 5.92 -6.91
CA ALA A 125 -20.78 5.82 -8.17
C ALA A 125 -22.22 6.31 -8.03
#